data_AF-A0A0E0EBA7-F1
#
_entry.id   AF-A0A0E0EBA7-F1
#
_cell.length_a   1.000
_cell.length_b   1.000
_cell.length_c   1.000
_cell.angle_alpha   90.00
_cell.angle_beta   90.00
_cell.angle_gamma   90.00
#
_symmetry.space_group_name_H-M   'P 1'
#
loop_
_entity.id
_entity.type
_entity.pdbx_description
1 polymer ?
#
loop_
_entity_poly.entity_id
_entity_poly.type
_entity_poly.pdbx_seq_one_letter_code
_entity_poly.pdbx_strand_id
1 'polypeptide(L)'
;MPPRARHRQQRGHGQGPPVPAPPPPPPDPTQTQGIRVFGLNVSLVGAAEYTRLQNERDQHCSQLSAVHFNGTPMTTGDDSSCHLVRLTHPDYQQRVQLLFRDRNQYLLAFQRGDGRWFRFLGLEVPGLNAEILNLQSSHGSMLRGPSSNTSVGPHALMGMFVELLEFDGAVLNGLTNITNELKRALHWATVMLSEGARFQSVRRHMPGTKHRTKHHSRDCAMAKNEKLGAHE
;
A
#
# COMPACT_ATOMS: atom_id res chain seq x y z
N MET A 1 -33.90 32.46 -78.25
CA MET A 1 -35.24 31.93 -77.93
C MET A 1 -35.13 30.43 -77.62
N PRO A 2 -35.93 29.89 -76.67
CA PRO A 2 -35.59 28.75 -75.80
C PRO A 2 -36.15 27.40 -76.30
N PRO A 3 -35.99 26.30 -75.52
CA PRO A 3 -37.08 25.95 -74.60
C PRO A 3 -36.66 25.51 -73.18
N ARG A 4 -37.60 25.74 -72.26
CA ARG A 4 -37.65 25.38 -70.84
C ARG A 4 -38.10 23.93 -70.62
N ALA A 5 -37.61 23.28 -69.56
CA ALA A 5 -38.31 22.38 -68.62
C ALA A 5 -37.26 21.65 -67.76
N ARG A 6 -37.39 21.33 -66.47
CA ARG A 6 -38.42 21.51 -65.42
C ARG A 6 -37.69 21.27 -64.09
N HIS A 7 -38.02 22.06 -63.06
CA HIS A 7 -37.58 21.87 -61.68
C HIS A 7 -38.07 20.52 -61.11
N ARG A 8 -37.17 19.77 -60.48
CA ARG A 8 -37.51 18.71 -59.52
C ARG A 8 -36.90 19.10 -58.17
N GLN A 9 -37.75 19.59 -57.27
CA GLN A 9 -37.41 19.81 -55.86
C GLN A 9 -37.03 18.47 -55.23
N GLN A 10 -35.80 18.35 -54.74
CA GLN A 10 -35.43 17.32 -53.78
C GLN A 10 -35.62 17.90 -52.37
N ARG A 11 -36.47 17.22 -51.61
CA ARG A 11 -36.81 17.54 -50.22
C ARG A 11 -35.56 17.43 -49.35
N GLY A 12 -35.36 18.44 -48.52
CA GLY A 12 -34.30 18.49 -47.53
C GLY A 12 -34.37 17.32 -46.56
N HIS A 13 -33.20 16.78 -46.25
CA HIS A 13 -32.99 15.88 -45.12
C HIS A 13 -33.31 16.64 -43.83
N GLY A 14 -34.47 16.33 -43.22
CA GLY A 14 -34.76 16.74 -41.86
C GLY A 14 -33.79 16.04 -40.92
N GLN A 15 -32.89 16.81 -40.31
CA GLN A 15 -32.16 16.38 -39.11
C GLN A 15 -33.20 16.19 -38.00
N GLY A 16 -33.36 14.95 -37.54
CA GLY A 16 -34.11 14.66 -36.31
C GLY A 16 -33.47 15.37 -35.11
N PRO A 17 -34.23 15.54 -34.01
CA PRO A 17 -33.72 16.20 -32.81
C PRO A 17 -32.43 15.50 -32.32
N PRO A 18 -31.43 16.26 -31.84
CA PRO A 18 -30.18 15.67 -31.38
C PRO A 18 -30.48 14.68 -30.25
N VAL A 19 -29.96 13.46 -30.40
CA VAL A 19 -30.00 12.45 -29.34
C VAL A 19 -29.36 13.07 -28.10
N PRO A 20 -30.00 12.99 -26.91
CA PRO A 20 -29.39 13.46 -25.67
C PRO A 20 -28.01 12.83 -25.53
N ALA A 21 -27.00 13.65 -25.26
CA ALA A 21 -25.67 13.13 -24.97
C ALA A 21 -25.79 12.07 -23.87
N PRO A 22 -25.14 10.91 -24.00
CA PRO A 22 -25.13 9.93 -22.92
C PRO A 22 -24.64 10.63 -21.65
N PRO A 23 -25.25 10.34 -20.49
CA PRO A 23 -24.81 10.93 -19.24
C PRO A 23 -23.31 10.67 -19.06
N PRO A 24 -22.56 11.63 -18.51
CA PRO A 24 -21.14 11.42 -18.26
C PRO A 24 -20.94 10.13 -17.47
N PRO A 25 -19.89 9.35 -17.77
CA PRO A 25 -19.58 8.17 -16.97
C PRO A 25 -19.49 8.56 -15.49
N PRO A 26 -19.92 7.68 -14.56
CA PRO A 26 -19.79 7.95 -13.14
C PRO A 26 -18.32 8.30 -12.83
N PRO A 27 -18.07 9.28 -11.94
CA PRO A 27 -16.72 9.65 -11.58
C PRO A 27 -15.95 8.42 -11.08
N ASP A 28 -14.73 8.26 -11.58
CA ASP A 28 -13.80 7.25 -11.11
C ASP A 28 -13.64 7.42 -9.58
N PRO A 29 -13.89 6.39 -8.74
CA PRO A 29 -13.75 6.50 -7.28
C PRO A 29 -12.30 6.70 -6.82
N THR A 30 -11.36 6.82 -7.77
CA THR A 30 -9.96 7.16 -7.56
C THR A 30 -9.69 8.66 -7.58
N GLN A 31 -10.61 9.50 -7.07
CA GLN A 31 -10.28 10.90 -6.72
C GLN A 31 -9.30 10.96 -5.53
N THR A 32 -8.09 10.47 -5.75
CA THR A 32 -6.87 10.77 -5.01
C THR A 32 -6.05 11.82 -5.78
N GLN A 33 -6.72 12.74 -6.48
CA GLN A 33 -6.04 13.89 -7.09
C GLN A 33 -5.39 14.71 -5.96
N GLY A 34 -4.07 14.59 -5.80
CA GLY A 34 -3.29 15.31 -4.80
C GLY A 34 -2.70 14.47 -3.66
N ILE A 35 -3.10 13.21 -3.47
CA ILE A 35 -2.49 12.34 -2.45
C ILE A 35 -1.14 11.81 -2.96
N ARG A 36 -0.07 12.04 -2.19
CA ARG A 36 1.27 11.55 -2.54
C ARG A 36 1.30 10.02 -2.49
N VAL A 37 1.88 9.39 -3.51
CA VAL A 37 2.03 7.92 -3.58
C VAL A 37 3.51 7.56 -3.62
N PHE A 38 3.94 6.66 -2.73
CA PHE A 38 5.28 6.08 -2.72
C PHE A 38 5.22 4.60 -3.13
N GLY A 39 6.08 4.19 -4.05
CA GLY A 39 6.08 2.83 -4.57
C GLY A 39 7.11 1.93 -3.89
N LEU A 40 6.71 0.69 -3.57
CA LEU A 40 7.61 -0.37 -3.14
C LEU A 40 7.32 -1.65 -3.93
N ASN A 41 8.35 -2.17 -4.59
CA ASN A 41 8.30 -3.52 -5.16
C ASN A 41 8.74 -4.52 -4.09
N VAL A 42 7.84 -5.40 -3.67
CA VAL A 42 8.08 -6.36 -2.58
C VAL A 42 8.95 -7.56 -2.99
N SER A 43 9.12 -7.84 -4.30
CA SER A 43 9.99 -8.94 -4.78
C SER A 43 11.47 -8.55 -4.81
N LEU A 44 11.74 -7.26 -5.01
CA LEU A 44 13.09 -6.70 -5.16
C LEU A 44 13.57 -6.00 -3.91
N VAL A 45 13.00 -6.28 -2.73
CA VAL A 45 13.38 -5.57 -1.49
C VAL A 45 14.74 -6.05 -1.00
N GLY A 46 15.79 -5.60 -1.68
CA GLY A 46 17.04 -5.27 -1.05
C GLY A 46 16.85 -4.01 -0.19
N ALA A 47 17.73 -3.81 0.79
CA ALA A 47 17.66 -2.62 1.65
C ALA A 47 17.67 -1.30 0.89
N ALA A 48 18.24 -1.25 -0.32
CA ALA A 48 18.27 -0.03 -1.12
C ALA A 48 16.87 0.50 -1.45
N GLU A 49 15.94 -0.34 -1.91
CA GLU A 49 14.58 0.08 -2.27
C GLU A 49 13.78 0.50 -1.04
N TYR A 50 13.91 -0.24 0.06
CA TYR A 50 13.27 0.12 1.32
C TYR A 50 13.85 1.43 1.89
N THR A 51 15.16 1.62 1.87
CA THR A 51 15.79 2.88 2.27
C THR A 51 15.37 4.03 1.38
N ARG A 52 15.27 3.83 0.05
CA ARG A 52 14.76 4.85 -0.87
C ARG A 52 13.35 5.28 -0.48
N LEU A 53 12.44 4.32 -0.29
CA LEU A 53 11.07 4.58 0.17
C LEU A 53 11.03 5.44 1.44
N GLN A 54 11.81 5.06 2.45
CA GLN A 54 11.79 5.78 3.73
C GLN A 54 12.40 7.18 3.61
N ASN A 55 13.43 7.36 2.77
CA ASN A 55 14.01 8.69 2.51
C ASN A 55 13.04 9.60 1.75
N GLU A 56 12.30 9.07 0.78
CA GLU A 56 11.26 9.82 0.06
C GLU A 56 10.14 10.27 1.02
N ARG A 57 9.76 9.41 1.96
CA ARG A 57 8.76 9.73 3.00
C ARG A 57 9.28 10.75 4.01
N ASP A 58 10.55 10.68 4.39
CA ASP A 58 11.18 11.71 5.23
C ASP A 58 11.18 13.06 4.54
N GLN A 59 11.57 13.11 3.26
CA GLN A 59 11.56 14.34 2.50
C GLN A 59 10.15 14.93 2.43
N HIS A 60 9.13 14.10 2.24
CA HIS A 60 7.74 14.53 2.27
C HIS A 60 7.32 15.07 3.64
N CYS A 61 7.69 14.38 4.72
CA CYS A 61 7.44 14.85 6.10
C CYS A 61 8.10 16.21 6.35
N SER A 62 9.37 16.39 5.93
CA SER A 62 10.07 17.66 6.02
C SER A 62 9.42 18.78 5.20
N GLN A 63 8.86 18.47 4.03
CA GLN A 63 8.12 19.45 3.21
C GLN A 63 6.82 19.92 3.86
N LEU A 64 6.13 19.04 4.58
CA LEU A 64 4.90 19.36 5.31
C LEU A 64 5.17 20.04 6.67
N SER A 65 6.40 19.96 7.16
CA SER A 65 6.78 20.40 8.49
C SER A 65 7.12 21.89 8.53
N ALA A 66 6.25 22.70 9.14
CA ALA A 66 6.51 24.13 9.33
C ALA A 66 7.63 24.42 10.34
N VAL A 67 7.88 23.50 11.28
CA VAL A 67 8.84 23.67 12.38
C VAL A 67 9.84 22.51 12.37
N HIS A 68 11.10 22.79 12.66
CA HIS A 68 12.12 21.76 12.84
C HIS A 68 12.79 21.96 14.20
N PHE A 69 12.97 20.88 14.96
CA PHE A 69 13.70 20.89 16.22
C PHE A 69 14.97 20.05 16.08
N ASN A 70 16.14 20.68 16.25
CA ASN A 70 17.45 20.04 16.03
C ASN A 70 17.54 19.32 14.67
N GLY A 71 17.00 19.92 13.61
CA GLY A 71 16.96 19.33 12.26
C GLY A 71 15.94 18.21 12.06
N THR A 72 15.19 17.82 13.10
CA THR A 72 14.10 16.84 12.99
C THR A 72 12.79 17.58 12.67
N PRO A 73 12.05 17.18 11.61
CA PRO A 73 10.76 17.78 11.30
C PRO A 73 9.76 17.52 12.42
N MET A 74 9.07 18.58 12.87
CA MET A 74 7.96 18.49 13.80
C MET A 74 6.64 18.49 13.05
N THR A 75 5.84 17.45 13.26
CA THR A 75 4.54 17.34 12.61
C THR A 75 3.50 18.20 13.31
N THR A 76 3.32 19.42 12.80
CA THR A 76 2.41 20.44 13.36
C THR A 76 1.10 20.63 12.58
N GLY A 77 0.84 19.78 11.58
CA GLY A 77 -0.37 19.85 10.74
C GLY A 77 -1.65 19.32 11.39
N ASP A 78 -2.79 19.59 10.74
CA ASP A 78 -4.07 18.97 11.07
C ASP A 78 -4.09 17.48 10.69
N ASP A 79 -5.08 16.74 11.21
CA ASP A 79 -5.22 15.30 10.97
C ASP A 79 -5.75 14.95 9.57
N SER A 80 -5.85 15.92 8.66
CA SER A 80 -6.52 15.75 7.36
C SER A 80 -5.61 15.23 6.24
N SER A 81 -4.30 15.42 6.36
CA SER A 81 -3.33 15.04 5.33
C SER A 81 -2.90 13.58 5.42
N CYS A 82 -2.86 12.92 4.26
CA CYS A 82 -2.48 11.52 4.11
C CYS A 82 -1.61 11.28 2.88
N HIS A 83 -0.83 10.20 2.92
CA HIS A 83 -0.13 9.64 1.77
C HIS A 83 -0.38 8.13 1.63
N LEU A 84 -0.03 7.60 0.46
CA LEU A 84 -0.14 6.18 0.12
C LEU A 84 1.24 5.54 0.00
N VAL A 85 1.37 4.31 0.53
CA VAL A 85 2.44 3.39 0.14
C VAL A 85 1.81 2.29 -0.71
N ARG A 86 2.25 2.18 -1.96
CA ARG A 86 1.77 1.21 -2.93
C ARG A 86 2.76 0.05 -3.02
N LEU A 87 2.29 -1.14 -2.68
CA LEU A 87 3.02 -2.39 -2.74
C LEU A 87 2.72 -3.11 -4.05
N THR A 88 3.77 -3.58 -4.72
CA THR A 88 3.67 -4.26 -6.02
C THR A 88 4.61 -5.47 -6.05
N HIS A 89 4.26 -6.48 -6.86
CA HIS A 89 5.12 -7.61 -7.13
C HIS A 89 5.04 -7.93 -8.63
N PRO A 90 6.15 -8.21 -9.35
CA PRO A 90 6.14 -8.45 -10.80
C PRO A 90 5.21 -9.58 -11.23
N ASP A 91 5.15 -10.66 -10.43
CA ASP A 91 4.30 -11.82 -10.73
C ASP A 91 2.80 -11.61 -10.43
N TYR A 92 2.43 -10.48 -9.81
CA TYR A 92 1.05 -10.15 -9.47
C TYR A 92 0.63 -8.90 -10.25
N GLN A 93 -0.47 -9.01 -11.01
CA GLN A 93 -1.03 -7.84 -11.72
C GLN A 93 -1.68 -6.83 -10.75
N GLN A 94 -2.08 -7.30 -9.58
CA GLN A 94 -2.76 -6.52 -8.57
C GLN A 94 -1.77 -5.85 -7.61
N ARG A 95 -2.25 -4.84 -6.89
CA ARG A 95 -1.44 -4.04 -5.96
C ARG A 95 -2.19 -3.84 -4.65
N VAL A 96 -1.43 -3.71 -3.57
CA VAL A 96 -1.97 -3.30 -2.26
C VAL A 96 -1.61 -1.84 -2.04
N GLN A 97 -2.57 -1.04 -1.57
CA GLN A 97 -2.31 0.35 -1.18
C GLN A 97 -2.49 0.49 0.32
N LEU A 98 -1.59 1.19 0.99
CA LEU A 98 -1.62 1.44 2.42
C LEU A 98 -1.74 2.94 2.64
N LEU A 99 -2.77 3.38 3.36
CA LEU A 99 -3.03 4.79 3.64
C LEU A 99 -2.46 5.16 4.99
N PHE A 100 -1.59 6.16 5.02
CA PHE A 100 -0.96 6.66 6.23
C PHE A 100 -1.32 8.12 6.45
N ARG A 101 -1.55 8.49 7.71
CA ARG A 101 -1.67 9.90 8.12
C ARG A 101 -0.29 10.56 8.10
N ASP A 102 -0.15 11.72 7.48
CA ASP A 102 1.14 12.40 7.39
C ASP A 102 1.68 12.82 8.76
N ARG A 103 0.80 13.34 9.62
CA ARG A 103 1.16 13.89 10.92
C ARG A 103 1.88 12.90 11.84
N ASN A 104 1.48 11.64 11.88
CA ASN A 104 2.03 10.68 12.83
C ASN A 104 2.46 9.36 12.17
N GLN A 105 2.36 9.28 10.85
CA GLN A 105 2.69 8.10 10.06
C GLN A 105 1.86 6.87 10.46
N TYR A 106 0.70 7.03 11.10
CA TYR A 106 -0.17 5.91 11.47
C TYR A 106 -0.84 5.32 10.23
N LEU A 107 -0.85 3.99 10.15
CA LEU A 107 -1.65 3.27 9.17
C LEU A 107 -3.14 3.44 9.50
N LEU A 108 -3.91 3.96 8.55
CA LEU A 108 -5.34 4.25 8.70
C LEU A 108 -6.21 3.19 8.01
N ALA A 109 -5.79 2.77 6.83
CA ALA A 109 -6.55 1.87 5.97
C ALA A 109 -5.63 1.15 4.97
N PHE A 110 -6.16 0.10 4.35
CA PHE A 110 -5.54 -0.51 3.18
C PHE A 110 -6.56 -0.78 2.08
N GLN A 111 -6.09 -0.78 0.84
CA GLN A 111 -6.82 -1.18 -0.35
C GLN A 111 -6.27 -2.50 -0.86
N ARG A 112 -7.17 -3.45 -1.14
CA ARG A 112 -6.87 -4.72 -1.80
C ARG A 112 -6.72 -4.53 -3.32
N GLY A 113 -6.22 -5.57 -3.98
CA GLY A 113 -6.02 -5.63 -5.44
C GLY A 113 -7.25 -5.39 -6.30
N ASP A 114 -8.45 -5.62 -5.77
CA ASP A 114 -9.74 -5.37 -6.43
C ASP A 114 -10.31 -3.97 -6.17
N GLY A 115 -9.58 -3.13 -5.43
CA GLY A 115 -9.96 -1.75 -5.17
C GLY A 115 -10.80 -1.54 -3.90
N ARG A 116 -11.21 -2.60 -3.19
CA ARG A 116 -11.93 -2.48 -1.91
C ARG A 116 -11.01 -1.92 -0.83
N TRP A 117 -11.53 -0.96 -0.05
CA TRP A 117 -10.83 -0.35 1.08
C TRP A 117 -11.32 -0.92 2.41
N PHE A 118 -10.38 -1.09 3.33
CA PHE A 118 -10.62 -1.53 4.70
C PHE A 118 -9.94 -0.57 5.67
N ARG A 119 -10.65 -0.12 6.69
CA ARG A 119 -10.14 0.80 7.73
C ARG A 119 -10.29 0.18 9.11
N PHE A 120 -9.44 0.61 10.05
CA PHE A 120 -9.54 0.16 11.44
C PHE A 120 -10.77 0.73 12.15
N LEU A 121 -11.26 -0.03 13.14
CA LEU A 121 -12.33 0.39 14.02
C LEU A 121 -11.95 1.67 14.77
N GLY A 122 -12.84 2.67 14.74
CA GLY A 122 -12.66 3.95 15.43
C GLY A 122 -11.72 4.93 14.71
N LEU A 123 -11.20 4.59 13.53
CA LEU A 123 -10.47 5.52 12.68
C LEU A 123 -11.38 5.99 11.53
N GLU A 124 -11.78 7.24 11.57
CA GLU A 124 -12.49 7.90 10.48
C GLU A 124 -11.48 8.49 9.47
N VAL A 125 -11.78 8.31 8.19
CA VAL A 125 -11.03 8.89 7.07
C VAL A 125 -12.04 9.60 6.16
N PRO A 126 -12.13 10.95 6.23
CA PRO A 126 -13.11 11.69 5.44
C PRO A 126 -13.03 11.37 3.94
N GLY A 127 -14.18 11.12 3.32
CA GLY A 127 -14.27 10.82 1.89
C GLY A 127 -13.80 9.42 1.46
N LEU A 128 -13.33 8.58 2.38
CA LEU A 128 -12.94 7.21 2.07
C LEU A 128 -14.12 6.24 2.25
N ASN A 129 -14.60 5.68 1.14
CA ASN A 129 -15.54 4.56 1.19
C ASN A 129 -14.80 3.27 1.55
N ALA A 130 -14.80 2.89 2.84
CA ALA A 130 -14.08 1.73 3.35
C ALA A 130 -14.93 0.88 4.30
N GLU A 131 -14.76 -0.43 4.20
CA GLU A 131 -15.27 -1.41 5.16
C GLU A 131 -14.53 -1.28 6.49
N ILE A 132 -15.24 -1.51 7.60
CA ILE A 132 -14.68 -1.36 8.95
C ILE A 132 -14.20 -2.72 9.42
N LEU A 133 -12.89 -2.86 9.61
CA LEU A 133 -12.30 -4.01 10.28
C LEU A 133 -12.73 -3.99 11.75
N ASN A 134 -13.12 -5.15 12.29
CA ASN A 134 -13.33 -5.33 13.73
C ASN A 134 -11.99 -5.39 14.50
N LEU A 135 -11.14 -4.38 14.28
CA LEU A 135 -9.77 -4.30 14.76
C LEU A 135 -9.41 -2.84 15.01
N GLN A 136 -8.93 -2.52 16.21
CA GLN A 136 -8.25 -1.25 16.46
C GLN A 136 -6.82 -1.29 15.92
N SER A 137 -6.29 -0.14 15.50
CA SER A 137 -4.95 -0.02 14.89
C SER A 137 -3.79 -0.08 15.89
N SER A 138 -4.03 -0.45 17.15
CA SER A 138 -3.00 -0.47 18.18
C SER A 138 -2.16 -1.75 18.12
N HIS A 139 -0.89 -1.68 18.53
CA HIS A 139 -0.04 -2.87 18.65
C HIS A 139 -0.69 -3.96 19.52
N GLY A 140 -1.29 -3.59 20.65
CA GLY A 140 -1.94 -4.54 21.56
C GLY A 140 -3.11 -5.29 20.91
N SER A 141 -3.82 -4.65 19.99
CA SER A 141 -4.94 -5.28 19.27
C SER A 141 -4.47 -6.23 18.15
N MET A 142 -3.31 -5.96 17.55
CA MET A 142 -2.73 -6.74 16.47
C MET A 142 -1.82 -7.89 16.95
N LEU A 143 -1.21 -7.76 18.14
CA LEU A 143 -0.35 -8.79 18.73
C LEU A 143 -1.17 -9.90 19.39
N ARG A 144 -0.69 -11.14 19.29
CA ARG A 144 -1.29 -12.31 19.97
C ARG A 144 -0.69 -12.48 21.36
N GLY A 145 -0.87 -11.48 22.22
CA GLY A 145 -0.42 -11.52 23.62
C GLY A 145 1.06 -11.19 23.83
N PRO A 146 1.55 -11.27 25.08
CA PRO A 146 2.82 -10.67 25.52
C PRO A 146 4.10 -11.29 24.94
N SER A 147 4.03 -12.38 24.20
CA SER A 147 5.19 -13.13 23.68
C SER A 147 5.25 -13.23 22.15
N SER A 148 4.41 -12.52 21.40
CA SER A 148 4.45 -12.59 19.94
C SER A 148 5.62 -11.77 19.38
N ASN A 149 6.72 -12.45 19.05
CA ASN A 149 7.82 -11.86 18.30
C ASN A 149 7.36 -11.47 16.88
N THR A 150 7.66 -10.24 16.47
CA THR A 150 7.42 -9.80 15.09
C THR A 150 8.73 -9.83 14.34
N SER A 151 8.85 -10.76 13.39
CA SER A 151 9.94 -10.74 12.41
C SER A 151 9.74 -9.59 11.43
N VAL A 152 10.83 -8.93 11.05
CA VAL A 152 10.82 -7.86 10.04
C VAL A 152 11.75 -8.23 8.89
N GLY A 153 11.45 -7.73 7.69
CA GLY A 153 12.31 -7.87 6.53
C GLY A 153 11.63 -8.31 5.25
N PRO A 154 12.40 -8.71 4.22
CA PRO A 154 11.86 -9.04 2.90
C PRO A 154 10.78 -10.12 2.95
N HIS A 155 10.98 -11.17 3.75
CA HIS A 155 9.97 -12.22 3.93
C HIS A 155 8.68 -11.68 4.59
N ALA A 156 8.80 -10.79 5.57
CA ALA A 156 7.64 -10.15 6.20
C ALA A 156 6.92 -9.17 5.24
N LEU A 157 7.64 -8.47 4.35
CA LEU A 157 7.02 -7.64 3.31
C LEU A 157 6.23 -8.46 2.31
N MET A 158 6.81 -9.57 1.85
CA MET A 158 6.14 -10.45 0.92
C MET A 158 4.91 -11.10 1.56
N GLY A 159 5.05 -11.61 2.79
CA GLY A 159 3.94 -12.14 3.57
C GLY A 159 2.84 -11.11 3.76
N MET A 160 3.18 -9.88 4.20
CA MET A 160 2.22 -8.78 4.31
C MET A 160 1.51 -8.50 2.99
N PHE A 161 2.23 -8.44 1.86
CA PHE A 161 1.65 -8.17 0.55
C PHE A 161 0.60 -9.23 0.18
N VAL A 162 0.96 -10.51 0.26
CA VAL A 162 0.06 -11.63 -0.10
C VAL A 162 -1.16 -11.66 0.81
N GLU A 163 -0.96 -11.56 2.13
CA GLU A 163 -2.05 -11.64 3.11
C GLU A 163 -3.06 -10.49 2.96
N LEU A 164 -2.59 -9.26 2.66
CA LEU A 164 -3.47 -8.13 2.38
C LEU A 164 -4.15 -8.22 1.01
N LEU A 165 -3.48 -8.82 0.03
CA LEU A 165 -4.01 -8.99 -1.31
C LEU A 165 -5.15 -10.01 -1.35
N GLU A 166 -5.03 -11.09 -0.59
CA GLU A 166 -5.99 -12.21 -0.58
C GLU A 166 -7.05 -12.08 0.52
N PHE A 167 -6.94 -11.08 1.40
CA PHE A 167 -7.88 -10.91 2.50
C PHE A 167 -9.31 -10.70 2.01
N ASP A 168 -10.23 -11.58 2.39
CA ASP A 168 -11.65 -11.53 2.00
C ASP A 168 -12.62 -11.61 3.18
N GLY A 169 -12.16 -11.25 4.39
CA GLY A 169 -12.81 -11.56 5.67
C GLY A 169 -14.34 -11.45 5.71
N ALA A 170 -14.99 -12.38 6.43
CA ALA A 170 -16.43 -12.39 6.58
C ALA A 170 -16.96 -11.15 7.32
N VAL A 171 -18.13 -10.66 6.93
CA VAL A 171 -18.77 -9.50 7.58
C VAL A 171 -19.80 -9.99 8.60
N LEU A 172 -19.71 -9.49 9.84
CA LEU A 172 -20.66 -9.76 10.92
C LEU A 172 -21.05 -8.43 11.58
N ASN A 173 -22.35 -8.14 11.68
CA ASN A 173 -22.87 -6.88 12.25
C ASN A 173 -22.25 -5.62 11.62
N GLY A 174 -22.01 -5.64 10.30
CA GLY A 174 -21.39 -4.52 9.58
C GLY A 174 -19.89 -4.35 9.82
N LEU A 175 -19.25 -5.26 10.58
CA LEU A 175 -17.82 -5.26 10.81
C LEU A 175 -17.16 -6.46 10.12
N THR A 176 -16.06 -6.22 9.41
CA THR A 176 -15.27 -7.27 8.78
C THR A 176 -14.46 -7.99 9.85
N ASN A 177 -14.72 -9.29 10.04
CA ASN A 177 -13.96 -10.14 10.94
C ASN A 177 -12.54 -10.36 10.41
N ILE A 178 -11.61 -10.46 11.36
CA ILE A 178 -10.18 -10.50 11.08
C ILE A 178 -9.60 -11.87 11.39
N THR A 179 -8.75 -12.35 10.50
CA THR A 179 -7.91 -13.51 10.75
C THR A 179 -6.67 -13.08 11.55
N ASN A 180 -5.98 -14.03 12.16
CA ASN A 180 -4.75 -13.68 12.85
C ASN A 180 -3.60 -13.39 11.88
N GLU A 181 -3.71 -13.93 10.67
CA GLU A 181 -2.83 -13.73 9.54
C GLU A 181 -2.92 -12.27 9.07
N LEU A 182 -4.14 -11.72 8.94
CA LEU A 182 -4.36 -10.30 8.67
C LEU A 182 -3.79 -9.43 9.81
N LYS A 183 -4.05 -9.78 11.07
CA LYS A 183 -3.48 -9.03 12.22
C LYS A 183 -1.95 -8.95 12.12
N ARG A 184 -1.29 -10.07 11.81
CA ARG A 184 0.16 -10.15 11.61
C ARG A 184 0.62 -9.28 10.44
N ALA A 185 -0.09 -9.31 9.30
CA ALA A 185 0.22 -8.50 8.14
C ALA A 185 0.12 -6.99 8.43
N LEU A 186 -0.97 -6.57 9.11
CA LEU A 186 -1.16 -5.18 9.53
C LEU A 186 -0.13 -4.75 10.59
N HIS A 187 0.29 -5.68 11.46
CA HIS A 187 1.37 -5.43 12.40
C HIS A 187 2.71 -5.23 11.69
N TRP A 188 3.03 -6.04 10.68
CA TRP A 188 4.21 -5.83 9.82
C TRP A 188 4.16 -4.47 9.13
N ALA A 189 3.02 -4.08 8.56
CA ALA A 189 2.83 -2.76 7.96
C ALA A 189 3.12 -1.65 8.98
N THR A 190 2.60 -1.78 10.19
CA THR A 190 2.79 -0.80 11.27
C THR A 190 4.26 -0.70 11.67
N VAL A 191 4.92 -1.82 11.99
CA VAL A 191 6.33 -1.80 12.43
C VAL A 191 7.25 -1.32 11.30
N MET A 192 7.04 -1.82 10.09
CA MET A 192 8.00 -1.58 9.01
C MET A 192 7.75 -0.27 8.29
N LEU A 193 6.50 0.16 8.14
CA LEU A 193 6.19 1.38 7.39
C LEU A 193 5.83 2.54 8.32
N SER A 194 5.10 2.33 9.42
CA SER A 194 4.85 3.42 10.38
C SER A 194 6.04 3.69 11.30
N GLU A 195 6.51 2.69 12.04
CA GLU A 195 7.64 2.87 12.96
C GLU A 195 8.95 3.04 12.20
N GLY A 196 9.11 2.32 11.09
CA GLY A 196 10.23 2.52 10.18
C GLY A 196 10.32 3.96 9.66
N ALA A 197 9.20 4.63 9.37
CA ALA A 197 9.24 6.04 8.98
C ALA A 197 9.63 6.96 10.15
N ARG A 198 9.10 6.71 11.35
CA ARG A 198 9.36 7.56 12.52
C ARG A 198 10.77 7.42 13.08
N PHE A 199 11.34 6.22 13.03
CA PHE A 199 12.56 5.89 13.75
C PHE A 199 13.62 5.27 12.84
N GLN A 200 14.71 6.00 12.62
CA GLN A 200 15.87 5.48 11.89
C GLN A 200 16.45 4.21 12.53
N SER A 201 16.37 4.08 13.87
CA SER A 201 16.80 2.87 14.58
C SER A 201 16.03 1.63 14.14
N VAL A 202 14.72 1.74 13.89
CA VAL A 202 13.88 0.64 13.38
C VAL A 202 14.29 0.29 11.94
N ARG A 203 14.55 1.28 11.08
CA ARG A 203 15.00 1.03 9.70
C ARG A 203 16.25 0.17 9.61
N ARG A 204 17.19 0.35 10.55
CA ARG A 204 18.46 -0.42 10.56
C ARG A 204 18.27 -1.91 10.85
N HIS A 205 17.12 -2.32 11.38
CA HIS A 205 16.78 -3.71 11.66
C HIS A 205 16.18 -4.42 10.44
N MET A 206 15.91 -3.71 9.35
CA MET A 206 15.48 -4.32 8.10
C MET A 206 16.66 -5.06 7.45
N PRO A 207 16.53 -6.37 7.14
CA PRO A 207 17.57 -7.15 6.48
C PRO A 207 18.03 -6.47 5.18
N GLY A 208 19.30 -6.09 5.17
CA GLY A 208 20.02 -5.48 4.05
C GLY A 208 20.72 -4.16 4.39
N THR A 209 20.39 -3.49 5.51
CA THR A 209 21.13 -2.28 5.97
C THR A 209 22.42 -2.61 6.71
N LYS A 210 22.79 -3.89 6.83
CA LYS A 210 24.12 -4.27 7.29
C LYS A 210 25.11 -3.97 6.16
N HIS A 211 25.69 -2.77 6.18
CA HIS A 211 26.96 -2.54 5.53
C HIS A 211 27.91 -3.68 5.94
N ARG A 212 28.34 -4.42 4.92
CA ARG A 212 29.28 -5.51 5.00
C ARG A 212 30.65 -4.92 5.36
N THR A 213 30.92 -4.78 6.66
CA THR A 213 32.28 -4.71 7.19
C THR A 213 32.45 -5.85 8.18
N LYS A 214 32.81 -7.00 7.62
CA LYS A 214 33.89 -7.86 8.12
C LYS A 214 34.10 -8.98 7.10
N HIS A 215 35.31 -8.99 6.55
CA HIS A 215 35.95 -10.18 6.02
C HIS A 215 35.65 -11.37 6.94
N HIS A 216 35.06 -12.43 6.42
CA HIS A 216 35.66 -13.76 6.50
C HIS A 216 35.09 -14.61 5.36
N SER A 217 35.98 -14.90 4.43
CA SER A 217 35.87 -16.02 3.52
C SER A 217 35.92 -17.31 4.33
N ARG A 218 35.28 -18.35 3.78
CA ARG A 218 35.33 -19.78 4.09
C ARG A 218 34.12 -20.36 4.84
N ASP A 219 33.63 -21.43 4.21
CA ASP A 219 32.89 -22.57 4.74
C ASP A 219 31.37 -22.58 4.53
N CYS A 220 30.99 -22.81 3.28
CA CYS A 220 29.85 -23.66 2.93
C CYS A 220 30.06 -24.28 1.53
N ALA A 221 31.00 -25.21 1.45
CA ALA A 221 31.03 -26.24 0.43
C ALA A 221 31.44 -27.55 1.12
N MET A 222 30.78 -28.64 0.74
CA MET A 222 30.89 -30.01 1.29
C MET A 222 29.90 -30.35 2.42
N ALA A 223 28.63 -30.47 2.02
CA ALA A 223 27.71 -31.41 2.66
C ALA A 223 26.85 -32.10 1.58
N LYS A 224 27.49 -32.87 0.69
CA LYS A 224 26.85 -33.94 -0.08
C LYS A 224 27.88 -35.04 -0.36
N ASN A 225 27.45 -36.29 -0.13
CA ASN A 225 28.14 -37.58 -0.27
C ASN A 225 29.07 -37.88 0.92
N GLU A 226 28.94 -38.95 1.71
CA GLU A 226 28.38 -40.28 1.48
C GLU A 226 27.72 -40.82 2.77
N LYS A 227 26.45 -41.21 2.67
CA LYS A 227 25.89 -42.32 3.45
C LYS A 227 25.83 -43.48 2.48
N LEU A 228 26.75 -44.44 2.58
CA LEU A 228 26.63 -45.82 2.09
C LEU A 228 27.84 -46.60 2.62
N GLY A 229 27.59 -47.66 3.40
CA GLY A 229 28.60 -48.66 3.76
C GLY A 229 28.92 -48.77 5.25
N ALA A 230 28.01 -49.36 6.03
CA ALA A 230 28.37 -50.04 7.27
C ALA A 230 27.36 -51.18 7.50
N HIS A 231 27.54 -52.26 6.73
CA HIS A 231 27.12 -53.60 7.07
C HIS A 231 28.31 -54.50 6.75
N GLU A 232 29.07 -54.83 7.79
CA GLU A 232 29.62 -56.16 8.11
C GLU A 232 30.21 -56.11 9.53
#